data_AF-A0A8I0GUA7-F1
#
_entry.id   AF-A0A8I0GUA7-F1
#
_cell.length_a   1.000
_cell.length_b   1.000
_cell.length_c   1.000
_cell.angle_alpha   90.00
_cell.angle_beta   90.00
_cell.angle_gamma   90.00
#
_symmetry.space_group_name_H-M   'P 1'
#
loop_
_entity.id
_entity.type
_entity.pdbx_description
1 polymer ?
#
loop_
_entity_poly.entity_id
_entity_poly.type
_entity_poly.pdbx_seq_one_letter_code
_entity_poly.pdbx_strand_id
1 'polypeptide(L)'
;MTPGSVRILDHWASSPDFRALTVAQAAAQLQEVLPHYPHPNDQPVAICVNGYRWFVHEMEAVADAIYRASRRPHELGETLAGADWDADVNEQGLWALPGRCSRRTHNERVRHEFPMGRSQARPGAPLPDRRA
;
A
#
# COMPACT_ATOMS: atom_id res chain seq x y z
N MET A 1 5.16 -11.65 -6.06
CA MET A 1 6.52 -11.85 -6.57
C MET A 1 6.74 -13.31 -7.00
N THR A 2 7.82 -13.64 -7.72
CA THR A 2 8.18 -15.05 -8.02
C THR A 2 9.11 -15.63 -6.93
N PRO A 3 9.12 -16.96 -6.69
CA PRO A 3 10.03 -17.57 -5.71
C PRO A 3 11.52 -17.30 -5.99
N GLY A 4 11.90 -17.15 -7.26
CA GLY A 4 13.28 -16.81 -7.64
C GLY A 4 13.66 -15.39 -7.23
N SER A 5 12.75 -14.43 -7.44
CA SER A 5 12.94 -13.04 -7.02
C SER A 5 13.05 -12.90 -5.51
N VAL A 6 12.26 -13.65 -4.74
CA VAL A 6 12.35 -13.68 -3.26
C VAL A 6 13.75 -14.13 -2.82
N ARG A 7 14.27 -15.23 -3.38
CA ARG A 7 15.63 -15.72 -3.07
C ARG A 7 16.73 -14.71 -3.40
N ILE A 8 16.57 -13.95 -4.48
CA ILE A 8 17.52 -12.88 -4.85
C ILE A 8 17.51 -11.79 -3.79
N LEU A 9 16.32 -11.37 -3.33
CA LEU A 9 16.19 -10.37 -2.27
C LEU A 9 16.74 -10.85 -0.93
N ASP A 10 16.47 -12.11 -0.55
CA ASP A 10 17.05 -12.71 0.67
C ASP A 10 18.58 -12.69 0.63
N HIS A 11 19.18 -13.11 -0.49
CA HIS A 11 20.63 -13.07 -0.65
C HIS A 11 21.17 -11.64 -0.58
N TRP A 12 20.53 -10.70 -1.27
CA TRP A 12 20.90 -9.29 -1.22
C TRP A 12 20.85 -8.71 0.20
N ALA A 13 19.77 -8.98 0.95
CA ALA A 13 19.59 -8.51 2.32
C ALA A 13 20.52 -9.19 3.35
N SER A 14 21.05 -10.38 3.03
CA SER A 14 22.02 -11.09 3.87
C SER A 14 23.43 -10.49 3.85
N SER A 15 23.69 -9.49 3.01
CA SER A 15 24.95 -8.77 3.01
C SER A 15 25.18 -8.08 4.36
N PRO A 16 26.39 -8.18 4.97
CA PRO A 16 26.66 -7.56 6.27
C PRO A 16 26.51 -6.04 6.26
N ASP A 17 26.70 -5.41 5.10
CA ASP A 17 26.61 -3.97 4.93
C ASP A 17 25.19 -3.50 4.57
N PHE A 18 24.23 -4.42 4.43
CA PHE A 18 22.87 -4.08 3.99
C PHE A 18 22.24 -2.98 4.85
N ARG A 19 22.36 -3.09 6.18
CA ARG A 19 21.83 -2.10 7.13
C ARG A 19 22.56 -0.75 7.09
N ALA A 20 23.79 -0.72 6.57
CA ALA A 20 24.57 0.51 6.41
C ALA A 20 24.25 1.27 5.11
N LEU A 21 23.53 0.65 4.17
CA LEU A 21 23.12 1.29 2.94
C LEU A 21 22.16 2.45 3.23
N THR A 22 22.30 3.53 2.45
CA THR A 22 21.25 4.55 2.39
C THR A 22 20.08 4.06 1.53
N VAL A 23 18.90 4.68 1.70
CA VAL A 23 17.74 4.41 0.85
C VAL A 23 18.07 4.56 -0.64
N ALA A 24 18.85 5.60 -1.00
CA ALA A 24 19.27 5.80 -2.39
C ALA A 24 20.14 4.64 -2.91
N GLN A 25 21.13 4.20 -2.12
CA GLN A 25 22.01 3.09 -2.49
C GLN A 25 21.23 1.77 -2.57
N ALA A 26 20.38 1.51 -1.59
CA ALA A 26 19.57 0.30 -1.56
C ALA A 26 18.58 0.26 -2.73
N ALA A 27 17.97 1.38 -3.10
CA ALA A 27 17.09 1.47 -4.27
C ALA A 27 17.84 1.24 -5.59
N ALA A 28 19.07 1.76 -5.72
CA ALA A 28 19.91 1.50 -6.89
C ALA A 28 20.26 0.01 -6.99
N GLN A 29 20.74 -0.59 -5.90
CA GLN A 29 21.05 -2.02 -5.86
C GLN A 29 19.81 -2.89 -6.11
N LEU A 30 18.64 -2.50 -5.59
CA LEU A 30 17.37 -3.19 -5.85
C LEU A 30 17.06 -3.25 -7.35
N GLN A 31 17.32 -2.16 -8.09
CA GLN A 31 17.17 -2.14 -9.55
C GLN A 31 18.24 -2.97 -10.28
N GLU A 32 19.44 -3.12 -9.71
CA GLU A 32 20.47 -3.99 -10.29
C GLU A 32 20.10 -5.48 -10.13
N VAL A 33 19.63 -5.88 -8.94
CA VAL A 33 19.28 -7.28 -8.65
C VAL A 33 17.91 -7.67 -9.20
N LEU A 34 16.96 -6.74 -9.26
CA LEU A 34 15.63 -6.91 -9.85
C LEU A 34 15.27 -5.74 -10.77
N PRO A 35 15.75 -5.73 -12.03
CA PRO A 35 15.58 -4.61 -12.98
C PRO A 35 14.15 -4.26 -13.37
N HIS A 36 13.18 -5.11 -13.05
CA HIS A 36 11.76 -4.89 -13.35
C HIS A 36 10.92 -4.63 -12.11
N TYR A 37 11.55 -4.39 -10.97
CA TYR A 37 10.84 -4.09 -9.74
C TYR A 37 10.40 -2.60 -9.70
N PRO A 38 9.17 -2.28 -9.29
CA PRO A 38 8.09 -3.21 -8.97
C PRO A 38 7.39 -3.74 -10.24
N HIS A 39 7.22 -5.06 -10.33
CA HIS A 39 6.39 -5.71 -11.34
C HIS A 39 4.91 -5.71 -10.89
N PRO A 40 3.91 -5.81 -11.79
CA PRO A 40 2.51 -5.96 -11.39
C PRO A 40 2.19 -7.12 -10.43
N ASN A 41 3.09 -8.11 -10.32
CA ASN A 41 2.94 -9.24 -9.39
C ASN A 41 3.57 -8.97 -8.02
N ASP A 42 4.25 -7.85 -7.83
CA ASP A 42 4.91 -7.46 -6.58
C ASP A 42 4.00 -6.56 -5.73
N GLN A 43 2.68 -6.76 -5.86
CA GLN A 43 1.68 -6.04 -5.11
C GLN A 43 1.46 -6.69 -3.74
N PRO A 44 1.21 -5.90 -2.69
CA PRO A 44 0.82 -6.43 -1.40
C PRO A 44 -0.48 -7.22 -1.49
N VAL A 45 -0.59 -8.24 -0.65
CA VAL A 45 -1.80 -9.08 -0.49
C VAL A 45 -2.92 -8.29 0.18
N ALA A 46 -2.57 -7.40 1.12
CA ALA A 46 -3.53 -6.49 1.75
C ALA A 46 -2.95 -5.08 1.88
N ILE A 47 -3.77 -4.08 1.55
CA ILE A 47 -3.38 -2.66 1.56
C ILE A 47 -4.23 -1.91 2.58
N CYS A 48 -3.62 -0.99 3.34
CA CYS A 48 -4.26 -0.12 4.32
C CYS A 48 -4.90 -0.82 5.52
N VAL A 49 -4.61 -2.09 5.77
CA VAL A 49 -5.03 -2.77 7.00
C VAL A 49 -4.12 -2.31 8.14
N ASN A 50 -4.68 -1.63 9.14
CA ASN A 50 -3.96 -0.92 10.21
C ASN A 50 -2.95 0.13 9.69
N GLY A 51 -3.12 0.60 8.46
CA GLY A 51 -2.20 1.54 7.82
C GLY A 51 -1.00 0.91 7.12
N TYR A 52 -0.90 -0.42 7.07
CA TYR A 52 0.23 -1.16 6.48
C TYR A 52 -0.06 -1.70 5.08
N ARG A 53 1.00 -2.12 4.39
CA ARG A 53 0.97 -2.93 3.16
C ARG A 53 1.55 -4.29 3.54
N TRP A 54 0.73 -5.32 3.46
CA TRP A 54 1.06 -6.68 3.91
C TRP A 54 1.46 -7.56 2.74
N PHE A 55 2.58 -8.25 2.88
CA PHE A 55 3.18 -9.12 1.87
C PHE A 55 3.33 -10.55 2.40
N VAL A 56 3.44 -11.50 1.48
CA VAL A 56 3.65 -12.92 1.83
C VAL A 56 5.05 -13.16 2.38
N HIS A 57 6.03 -12.40 1.88
CA HIS A 57 7.44 -12.57 2.22
C HIS A 57 8.00 -11.29 2.84
N GLU A 58 8.87 -11.44 3.85
CA GLU A 58 9.51 -10.33 4.54
C GLU A 58 10.25 -9.41 3.57
N MET A 59 11.08 -9.99 2.69
CA MET A 59 11.90 -9.22 1.77
C MET A 59 11.09 -8.50 0.68
N GLU A 60 9.87 -8.96 0.38
CA GLU A 60 8.95 -8.19 -0.47
C GLU A 60 8.50 -6.90 0.22
N ALA A 61 8.20 -6.97 1.53
CA ALA A 61 7.84 -5.80 2.31
C ALA A 61 9.00 -4.81 2.40
N VAL A 62 10.24 -5.31 2.58
CA VAL A 62 11.46 -4.48 2.61
C VAL A 62 11.67 -3.80 1.25
N ALA A 63 11.59 -4.55 0.14
CA ALA A 63 11.73 -3.99 -1.20
C ALA A 63 10.67 -2.92 -1.50
N ASP A 64 9.40 -3.13 -1.10
CA ASP A 64 8.33 -2.14 -1.28
C ASP A 64 8.58 -0.89 -0.43
N ALA A 65 9.08 -1.04 0.80
CA ALA A 65 9.44 0.08 1.66
C ALA A 65 10.59 0.91 1.07
N ILE A 66 11.68 0.27 0.62
CA ILE A 66 12.83 0.93 -0.04
C ILE A 66 12.37 1.68 -1.30
N TYR A 67 11.56 1.03 -2.13
CA TYR A 67 11.01 1.66 -3.33
C TYR A 67 10.13 2.87 -3.02
N ARG A 68 9.32 2.83 -1.94
CA ARG A 68 8.49 3.97 -1.53
C ARG A 68 9.32 5.10 -0.94
N ALA A 69 10.31 4.78 -0.10
CA ALA A 69 11.20 5.75 0.52
C ALA A 69 12.06 6.47 -0.52
N SER A 70 12.54 5.74 -1.55
CA SER A 70 13.35 6.34 -2.63
C SER A 70 12.60 7.37 -3.47
N ARG A 71 11.27 7.36 -3.43
CA ARG A 71 10.42 8.37 -4.08
C ARG A 71 10.27 9.65 -3.26
N ARG A 72 10.83 9.71 -2.05
CA ARG A 72 10.77 10.85 -1.13
C ARG A 72 12.17 11.45 -1.00
N PRO A 73 12.42 12.66 -1.55
CA PRO A 73 13.77 13.23 -1.57
C PRO A 73 14.44 13.41 -0.21
N HIS A 74 13.66 13.56 0.86
CA HIS A 74 14.16 13.75 2.23
C HIS A 74 14.60 12.45 2.91
N GLU A 75 14.13 11.29 2.46
CA GLU A 75 14.45 9.99 3.05
C GLU A 75 15.66 9.32 2.35
N LEU A 76 16.10 9.85 1.19
CA LEU A 76 17.16 9.24 0.37
C LEU A 76 18.51 9.05 1.08
N GLY A 77 18.83 9.94 2.02
CA GLY A 77 20.07 9.90 2.79
C GLY A 77 19.99 9.07 4.07
N GLU A 78 18.81 8.59 4.44
CA GLU A 78 18.62 7.78 5.65
C GLU A 78 19.17 6.37 5.42
N THR A 79 19.72 5.77 6.48
CA THR A 79 20.24 4.39 6.43
C THR A 79 19.18 3.38 6.80
N LEU A 80 19.37 2.13 6.37
CA LEU A 80 18.48 1.01 6.70
C LEU A 80 18.65 0.48 8.15
N ALA A 81 19.41 1.17 9.00
CA ALA A 81 19.77 0.73 10.35
C ALA A 81 18.68 1.02 11.41
N GLY A 82 17.74 1.92 11.13
CA GLY A 82 16.69 2.31 12.06
C GLY A 82 15.58 1.26 12.23
N ALA A 83 14.84 1.34 13.33
CA ALA A 83 13.70 0.45 13.63
C ALA A 83 12.56 0.54 12.61
N ASP A 84 12.50 1.63 11.83
CA ASP A 84 11.55 1.77 10.72
C ASP A 84 11.77 0.75 9.59
N TRP A 85 12.91 0.03 9.62
CA TRP A 85 13.28 -1.01 8.68
C TRP A 85 13.09 -2.43 9.24
N ASP A 86 12.63 -2.56 10.49
CA ASP A 86 12.31 -3.86 11.07
C ASP A 86 10.90 -4.29 10.63
N ALA A 87 10.79 -5.50 10.10
CA ALA A 87 9.52 -6.00 9.59
C ALA A 87 8.63 -6.52 10.73
N ASP A 88 7.37 -6.09 10.72
CA ASP A 88 6.31 -6.62 11.56
C ASP A 88 5.65 -7.84 10.88
N VAL A 89 5.23 -8.82 11.68
CA VAL A 89 4.43 -9.97 11.24
C VAL A 89 3.06 -9.94 11.93
N ASN A 90 1.97 -10.09 11.17
CA ASN A 90 0.62 -10.16 11.74
C ASN A 90 0.20 -11.60 12.09
N GLU A 91 -1.00 -11.74 12.68
CA GLU A 91 -1.58 -13.04 13.07
C GLU A 91 -1.78 -14.01 11.90
N GLN A 92 -1.78 -13.52 10.66
CA GLN A 92 -1.91 -14.31 9.43
C GLN A 92 -0.55 -14.70 8.84
N GLY A 93 0.57 -14.33 9.48
CA GLY A 93 1.91 -14.59 8.98
C GLY A 93 2.32 -13.68 7.82
N LEU A 94 1.63 -12.55 7.61
CA LEU A 94 2.00 -11.58 6.58
C LEU A 94 2.96 -10.54 7.16
N TRP A 95 3.85 -10.05 6.30
CA TRP A 95 4.94 -9.15 6.64
C TRP A 95 4.66 -7.72 6.19
N ALA A 96 5.04 -6.74 6.99
CA ALA A 96 4.96 -5.32 6.62
C ALA A 96 6.08 -4.51 7.29
N LEU A 97 6.52 -3.42 6.67
CA LEU A 97 7.39 -2.45 7.32
C LEU A 97 6.59 -1.23 7.83
N PRO A 98 7.05 -0.58 8.91
CA PRO A 98 6.60 0.73 9.35
C PRO A 98 6.72 1.73 8.19
N GLY A 99 5.57 2.07 7.64
CA GLY A 99 5.53 2.89 6.43
C GLY A 99 4.09 3.10 6.09
N ARG A 100 3.42 3.91 6.92
CA ARG A 100 1.98 4.15 6.84
C ARG A 100 1.63 4.45 5.38
N CYS A 101 0.65 3.74 4.85
CA CYS A 101 0.05 4.11 3.57
C CYS A 101 -0.30 5.59 3.69
N SER A 102 0.40 6.42 2.90
CA SER A 102 0.14 7.86 2.89
C SER A 102 -1.38 8.02 2.68
N ARG A 103 -2.05 8.78 3.55
CA ARG A 103 -3.46 9.16 3.41
C ARG A 103 -3.64 10.09 2.18
N ARG A 104 -3.23 9.63 1.00
CA ARG A 104 -3.31 10.31 -0.29
C ARG A 104 -3.53 9.29 -1.41
N THR A 105 -4.59 8.51 -1.25
CA THR A 105 -5.48 8.07 -2.36
C THR A 105 -6.76 7.48 -1.75
N HIS A 106 -7.40 8.23 -0.85
CA HIS A 106 -8.85 8.20 -0.78
C HIS A 106 -9.36 9.14 -1.89
N ASN A 107 -9.25 8.71 -3.15
CA ASN A 107 -10.20 9.19 -4.16
C ASN A 107 -11.52 8.54 -3.71
N GLU A 108 -12.44 9.19 -2.99
CA GLU A 108 -13.25 10.32 -3.46
C GLU A 108 -13.72 10.19 -4.94
N ARG A 109 -13.85 8.96 -5.44
CA ARG A 109 -14.60 8.63 -6.66
C ARG A 109 -15.54 7.43 -6.54
N VAL A 110 -15.98 7.10 -5.33
CA VAL A 110 -17.21 6.30 -5.12
C VAL A 110 -18.06 6.93 -4.02
N ARG A 111 -18.33 8.23 -4.16
CA ARG A 111 -19.46 8.91 -3.51
C ARG A 111 -20.07 9.92 -4.47
N HIS A 112 -20.54 9.41 -5.60
CA HIS A 112 -21.51 10.10 -6.44
C HIS A 112 -22.41 9.06 -7.08
N GLU A 113 -23.22 8.39 -6.25
CA GLU A 113 -24.55 7.89 -6.62
C GLU A 113 -25.33 7.55 -5.34
N PHE A 114 -25.57 8.59 -4.53
CA PHE A 114 -26.84 8.69 -3.81
C PHE A 114 -27.31 10.14 -3.97
N PRO A 115 -28.29 10.42 -4.84
CA PRO A 115 -29.16 11.54 -4.57
C PRO A 115 -30.10 11.10 -3.45
N MET A 116 -29.82 11.57 -2.24
CA MET A 116 -30.88 11.75 -1.25
C MET A 116 -31.84 12.83 -1.77
N GLY A 117 -33.11 12.48 -1.80
CA GLY A 117 -34.23 13.40 -1.97
C GLY A 117 -35.45 12.55 -2.32
N ARG A 118 -36.56 12.54 -1.59
CA ARG A 118 -37.13 13.55 -0.69
C ARG A 118 -38.25 12.84 0.07
N SER A 119 -38.36 13.01 1.37
CA SER A 119 -39.65 12.83 2.04
C SER A 119 -40.61 13.91 1.56
N GLN A 120 -41.71 13.53 0.92
CA GLN A 120 -42.96 14.28 0.81
C GLN A 120 -44.06 13.28 0.42
N ALA A 121 -44.91 12.90 1.37
CA ALA A 121 -46.23 13.48 1.59
C ALA A 121 -47.24 13.06 0.51
N ARG A 122 -48.23 12.25 0.92
CA ARG A 122 -49.47 11.98 0.17
C ARG A 122 -50.14 13.30 -0.18
N PRO A 123 -50.56 13.52 -1.45
CA PRO A 123 -51.64 14.43 -1.75
C PRO A 123 -52.92 13.61 -1.93
N GLY A 124 -53.90 13.86 -1.05
CA GLY A 124 -55.28 13.51 -1.32
C GLY A 124 -55.75 14.22 -2.58
N ALA A 125 -56.30 13.46 -3.53
CA ALA A 125 -57.03 14.02 -4.65
C ALA A 125 -58.43 14.43 -4.16
N PRO A 126 -58.88 15.67 -4.39
CA PRO A 126 -60.27 16.03 -4.23
C PRO A 126 -61.10 15.50 -5.41
N LEU A 127 -62.31 15.05 -5.09
CA LEU A 127 -63.41 14.71 -5.99
C LEU A 127 -63.68 15.81 -7.04
N PRO A 128 -64.12 15.43 -8.24
CA PRO A 128 -65.19 16.13 -8.92
C PRO A 128 -66.53 15.42 -8.68
N ASP A 129 -67.45 16.20 -8.14
CA ASP A 129 -68.89 15.94 -8.06
C ASP A 129 -69.46 15.67 -9.47
N ARG A 130 -70.17 14.55 -9.62
CA ARG A 130 -71.30 14.46 -10.57
C ARG A 130 -72.39 13.58 -9.96
N ARG A 131 -73.32 14.24 -9.28
CA ARG A 131 -74.72 13.78 -9.20
C ARG A 131 -75.38 13.84 -10.58
N ALA A 132 -76.01 12.73 -10.97
CA ALA A 132 -77.34 12.58 -11.59
C ALA A 132 -77.38 11.28 -12.40
#